data_AF-A0AAV0EX62-F1
#
_entry.id   AF-A0AAV0EX62-F1
#
_cell.length_a   1.000
_cell.length_b   1.000
_cell.length_c   1.000
_cell.angle_alpha   90.00
_cell.angle_beta   90.00
_cell.angle_gamma   90.00
#
_symmetry.space_group_name_H-M   'P 1'
#
loop_
_entity.id
_entity.type
_entity.pdbx_description
1 polymer ?
#
loop_
_entity_poly.entity_id
_entity_poly.type
_entity_poly.pdbx_seq_one_letter_code
_entity_poly.pdbx_strand_id
1 'polypeptide(L)'
;MEFLGTTFGKPYTLQTNVYVRGSGDGNSIVGREMKYHLWFDPTADYHHYAIFWSPREIIFLVDDVPIRRYRMKSIATFPRRPMWIYGSIWDASPWATEDGKYKIDYRYQPFVGKFKNFKVRGCTAYAPRWCRPVSASPYPSGGLTRHQGRALKWVKSHYLVYDYCSDHKRDHSQTPECWL
;
A
#
# COMPACT_ATOMS: atom_id res chain seq x y z
N MET A 1 3.49 2.32 1.23
CA MET A 1 3.61 2.04 -0.21
C MET A 1 5.08 1.97 -0.49
N GLU A 2 5.56 0.83 -0.97
CA GLU A 2 6.97 0.53 -1.09
C GLU A 2 7.26 0.25 -2.55
N PHE A 3 8.17 1.00 -3.15
CA PHE A 3 8.67 0.70 -4.49
C PHE A 3 9.86 -0.23 -4.33
N LEU A 4 9.67 -1.48 -4.74
CA LEU A 4 10.74 -2.47 -4.73
C LEU A 4 11.64 -2.20 -5.93
N GLY A 5 12.95 -2.08 -5.66
CA GLY A 5 13.96 -1.92 -6.69
C GLY A 5 13.93 -3.04 -7.73
N THR A 6 14.56 -2.80 -8.87
CA THR A 6 14.54 -3.73 -10.00
C THR A 6 15.89 -3.74 -10.72
N THR A 7 16.05 -4.69 -11.64
CA THR A 7 17.22 -4.76 -12.55
C THR A 7 16.85 -4.19 -13.92
N PHE A 8 17.85 -3.87 -14.73
CA PHE A 8 17.63 -3.41 -16.11
C PHE A 8 16.66 -4.33 -16.88
N GLY A 9 15.71 -3.71 -17.59
CA GLY A 9 14.71 -4.42 -18.39
C GLY A 9 13.55 -5.04 -17.63
N LYS A 10 13.49 -4.92 -16.29
CA LYS A 10 12.37 -5.43 -15.47
C LYS A 10 11.57 -4.27 -14.88
N PRO A 11 10.23 -4.38 -14.80
CA PRO A 11 9.39 -3.33 -14.23
C PRO A 11 9.64 -3.19 -12.71
N TYR A 12 9.40 -1.98 -12.20
CA TYR A 12 9.26 -1.78 -10.75
C TYR A 12 8.05 -2.54 -10.21
N THR A 13 8.12 -2.91 -8.93
CA THR A 13 6.98 -3.48 -8.20
C THR A 13 6.55 -2.53 -7.10
N LEU A 14 5.28 -2.16 -7.11
CA LEU A 14 4.66 -1.41 -6.02
C LEU A 14 4.03 -2.38 -5.02
N GLN A 15 4.54 -2.38 -3.79
CA GLN A 15 3.98 -3.14 -2.68
C GLN A 15 3.11 -2.24 -1.78
N THR A 16 1.96 -2.77 -1.39
CA THR A 16 1.12 -2.22 -0.32
C THR A 16 1.07 -3.23 0.81
N ASN A 17 1.05 -2.75 2.06
CA ASN A 17 0.97 -3.60 3.23
C ASN A 17 0.13 -2.94 4.33
N VAL A 18 -0.36 -3.75 5.27
CA VAL A 18 -1.12 -3.30 6.45
C VAL A 18 -0.71 -4.13 7.66
N TYR A 19 -0.11 -3.46 8.65
CA TYR A 19 0.22 -4.05 9.94
C TYR A 19 -0.72 -3.55 11.03
N VAL A 20 -1.08 -4.44 11.95
CA VAL A 20 -2.03 -4.13 13.04
C VAL A 20 -1.51 -4.74 14.32
N ARG A 21 -1.41 -3.93 15.39
CA ARG A 21 -1.06 -4.38 16.76
C ARG A 21 0.17 -5.30 16.81
N GLY A 22 1.25 -4.91 16.12
CA GLY A 22 2.50 -5.64 16.14
C GLY A 22 2.57 -6.86 15.23
N SER A 23 1.60 -7.04 14.32
CA SER A 23 1.67 -8.09 13.30
C SER A 23 2.82 -7.94 12.31
N GLY A 24 3.60 -6.85 12.40
CA GLY A 24 4.83 -6.62 11.64
C GLY A 24 6.10 -6.68 12.48
N ASP A 25 5.99 -7.02 13.76
CA ASP A 25 7.08 -6.96 14.74
C ASP A 25 7.55 -8.37 15.13
N GLY A 26 8.79 -8.50 15.61
CA GLY A 26 9.33 -9.75 16.15
C GLY A 26 9.65 -10.82 15.10
N ASN A 27 9.74 -12.07 15.54
CA ASN A 27 10.22 -13.20 14.72
C ASN A 27 9.13 -13.81 13.82
N SER A 28 7.86 -13.41 13.96
CA SER A 28 6.74 -13.92 13.18
C SER A 28 5.96 -12.75 12.59
N ILE A 29 6.32 -12.39 11.35
CA ILE A 29 5.71 -11.29 10.62
C ILE A 29 4.47 -11.80 9.90
N VAL A 30 3.31 -11.24 10.23
CA VAL A 30 2.04 -11.50 9.54
C VAL A 30 1.81 -10.40 8.52
N GLY A 31 2.38 -10.63 7.34
CA GLY A 31 2.28 -9.76 6.19
C GLY A 31 0.87 -9.71 5.59
N ARG A 32 0.49 -8.55 5.06
CA ARG A 32 -0.73 -8.33 4.27
C ARG A 32 -0.36 -7.70 2.93
N GLU A 33 0.68 -8.22 2.29
CA GLU A 33 1.26 -7.66 1.08
C GLU A 33 0.33 -7.87 -0.12
N MET A 34 0.17 -6.82 -0.90
CA MET A 34 -0.25 -6.95 -2.29
C MET A 34 0.77 -6.23 -3.17
N LYS A 35 1.25 -6.91 -4.21
CA LYS A 35 2.28 -6.40 -5.13
C LYS A 35 1.69 -6.18 -6.52
N TYR A 36 2.07 -5.07 -7.16
CA TYR A 36 1.58 -4.69 -8.48
C TYR A 36 2.73 -4.26 -9.39
N HIS A 37 2.64 -4.58 -10.68
CA HIS A 37 3.31 -3.78 -11.71
C HIS A 37 2.48 -2.52 -12.01
N LEU A 38 3.09 -1.52 -12.62
CA LEU A 38 2.41 -0.27 -12.97
C LEU A 38 2.13 -0.21 -14.47
N TRP A 39 1.07 0.49 -14.86
CA TRP A 39 0.68 0.73 -16.26
C TRP A 39 1.48 1.86 -16.93
N PHE A 40 2.58 2.29 -16.29
CA PHE A 40 3.50 3.32 -16.73
C PHE A 40 4.88 3.07 -16.13
N ASP A 41 5.91 3.74 -16.64
CA ASP A 41 7.25 3.76 -16.06
C ASP A 41 7.30 4.79 -14.91
N PRO A 42 7.40 4.38 -13.64
CA PRO A 42 7.40 5.30 -12.49
C PRO A 42 8.68 6.13 -12.37
N THR A 43 9.69 5.90 -13.23
CA THR A 43 10.95 6.65 -13.23
C THR A 43 10.96 7.81 -14.23
N ALA A 44 10.02 7.79 -15.20
CA ALA A 44 9.99 8.74 -16.30
C ALA A 44 9.35 10.09 -15.92
N ASP A 45 8.35 10.10 -15.03
CA ASP A 45 7.72 11.31 -14.52
C ASP A 45 7.16 11.11 -13.09
N TYR A 46 6.68 12.18 -12.48
CA TYR A 46 6.00 12.16 -11.20
C TYR A 46 4.56 11.66 -11.34
N HIS A 47 4.21 10.71 -10.49
CA HIS A 47 2.85 10.19 -10.36
C HIS A 47 2.30 10.47 -8.95
N HIS A 48 0.97 10.46 -8.82
CA HIS A 48 0.28 10.68 -7.56
C HIS A 48 0.06 9.37 -6.82
N TYR A 49 0.65 9.25 -5.63
CA TYR A 49 0.43 8.12 -4.73
C TYR A 49 -0.26 8.59 -3.47
N ALA A 50 -1.35 7.94 -3.09
CA ALA A 50 -2.16 8.36 -1.95
C ALA A 50 -2.64 7.19 -1.10
N ILE A 51 -2.70 7.42 0.21
CA ILE A 51 -3.33 6.52 1.17
C ILE A 51 -4.46 7.30 1.84
N PHE A 52 -5.69 6.86 1.61
CA PHE A 52 -6.85 7.34 2.35
C PHE A 52 -7.11 6.36 3.48
N TRP A 53 -7.17 6.87 4.70
CA TRP A 53 -7.43 6.06 5.89
C TRP A 53 -8.54 6.69 6.71
N SER A 54 -9.57 5.90 6.96
CA SER A 54 -10.70 6.24 7.82
C SER A 54 -10.93 5.11 8.82
N PRO A 55 -11.79 5.31 9.85
CA PRO A 55 -12.19 4.22 10.74
C PRO A 55 -12.88 3.03 10.05
N ARG A 56 -13.25 3.12 8.77
CA ARG A 56 -13.99 2.09 8.04
C ARG A 56 -13.16 1.34 7.01
N GLU A 57 -12.14 1.98 6.45
CA GLU A 57 -11.33 1.41 5.37
C GLU A 57 -10.04 2.18 5.12
N ILE A 58 -9.12 1.52 4.44
CA ILE A 58 -7.93 2.08 3.82
C ILE A 58 -8.07 1.90 2.31
N ILE A 59 -7.79 2.95 1.54
CA ILE A 59 -7.75 2.90 0.08
C ILE A 59 -6.39 3.42 -0.37
N PHE A 60 -5.70 2.61 -1.18
CA PHE A 60 -4.45 2.98 -1.83
C PHE A 60 -4.74 3.38 -3.27
N LEU A 61 -4.21 4.52 -3.71
CA LEU A 61 -4.40 5.02 -5.06
C LEU A 61 -3.06 5.30 -5.76
N VAL A 62 -3.10 5.14 -7.08
CA VAL A 62 -2.08 5.57 -8.04
C VAL A 62 -2.81 6.40 -9.09
N ASP A 63 -2.46 7.68 -9.25
CA ASP A 63 -3.11 8.62 -10.17
C ASP A 63 -4.64 8.61 -10.07
N ASP A 64 -5.16 8.72 -8.84
CA ASP A 64 -6.59 8.66 -8.51
C ASP A 64 -7.30 7.34 -8.88
N VAL A 65 -6.56 6.32 -9.34
CA VAL A 65 -7.03 4.96 -9.55
C VAL A 65 -6.85 4.13 -8.28
N PRO A 66 -7.93 3.59 -7.68
CA PRO A 66 -7.80 2.71 -6.52
C PRO A 66 -7.14 1.38 -6.93
N ILE A 67 -6.01 1.06 -6.31
CA ILE A 67 -5.30 -0.21 -6.53
C ILE A 67 -5.61 -1.24 -5.46
N ARG A 68 -5.97 -0.80 -4.25
CA ARG A 68 -6.32 -1.66 -3.13
C ARG A 68 -7.33 -0.98 -2.22
N ARG A 69 -8.31 -1.76 -1.75
CA ARG A 69 -9.25 -1.39 -0.69
C ARG A 69 -9.15 -2.41 0.43
N TYR A 70 -8.81 -1.95 1.63
CA TYR A 70 -8.73 -2.76 2.85
C TYR A 70 -9.84 -2.31 3.81
N ARG A 71 -10.91 -3.10 3.94
CA ARG A 71 -12.07 -2.75 4.75
C ARG A 71 -11.86 -3.16 6.20
N MET A 72 -12.38 -2.39 7.14
CA MET A 72 -12.48 -2.83 8.52
C MET A 72 -13.46 -4.01 8.60
N LYS A 73 -12.92 -5.22 8.80
CA LYS A 73 -13.68 -6.45 9.06
C LYS A 73 -13.76 -6.76 10.55
N SER A 74 -12.70 -6.46 11.30
CA SER A 74 -12.66 -6.58 12.75
C SER A 74 -11.76 -5.50 13.37
N ILE A 75 -11.89 -5.27 14.68
CA ILE A 75 -10.96 -4.40 15.42
C ILE A 75 -9.55 -5.01 15.49
N ALA A 76 -9.44 -6.35 15.51
CA ALA A 76 -8.17 -7.06 15.59
C ALA A 76 -7.34 -6.92 14.31
N THR A 77 -7.99 -6.77 13.16
CA THR A 77 -7.36 -6.73 11.84
C THR A 77 -7.34 -5.34 11.19
N PHE A 78 -7.69 -4.27 11.91
CA PHE A 78 -7.69 -2.92 11.33
C PHE A 78 -6.95 -1.88 12.18
N PRO A 79 -6.09 -1.02 11.60
CA PRO A 79 -5.35 -0.01 12.36
C PRO A 79 -6.29 1.11 12.82
N ARG A 80 -6.34 1.34 14.13
CA ARG A 80 -7.20 2.35 14.78
C ARG A 80 -6.47 3.31 15.72
N ARG A 81 -5.13 3.22 15.80
CA ARG A 81 -4.31 4.13 16.60
C ARG A 81 -3.81 5.26 15.71
N PRO A 82 -3.59 6.49 16.25
CA PRO A 82 -2.96 7.56 15.50
C PRO A 82 -1.66 7.13 14.84
N MET A 83 -1.36 7.67 13.65
CA MET A 83 -0.19 7.32 12.85
C MET A 83 0.52 8.58 12.37
N TRP A 84 1.82 8.45 12.14
CA TRP A 84 2.65 9.44 11.46
C TRP A 84 2.85 9.05 10.00
N ILE A 85 3.19 10.04 9.17
CA ILE A 85 3.54 9.82 7.77
C ILE A 85 5.05 9.79 7.66
N TYR A 86 5.59 8.80 6.95
CA TYR A 86 7.01 8.65 6.70
C TYR A 86 7.27 8.46 5.21
N GLY A 87 8.46 8.88 4.77
CA GLY A 87 9.03 8.56 3.48
C GLY A 87 10.53 8.33 3.65
N SER A 88 11.08 7.33 2.98
CA SER A 88 12.48 6.97 3.08
C SER A 88 12.96 6.30 1.80
N ILE A 89 14.29 6.28 1.62
CA ILE A 89 15.01 5.45 0.66
C ILE A 89 16.03 4.69 1.49
N TRP A 90 16.07 3.38 1.37
CA TRP A 90 16.91 2.54 2.21
C TRP A 90 17.26 1.22 1.51
N ASP A 91 18.29 0.55 2.02
CA ASP A 91 18.76 -0.73 1.50
C ASP A 91 17.96 -1.90 2.08
N ALA A 92 17.10 -2.48 1.24
CA ALA A 92 16.28 -3.64 1.54
C ALA A 92 16.77 -4.91 0.80
N SER A 93 18.07 -5.00 0.51
CA SER A 93 18.69 -6.12 -0.23
C SER A 93 18.29 -7.53 0.24
N PRO A 94 18.02 -7.80 1.54
CA PRO A 94 17.59 -9.14 1.96
C PRO A 94 16.29 -9.63 1.34
N TRP A 95 15.42 -8.76 0.80
CA TRP A 95 14.08 -9.17 0.33
C TRP A 95 13.49 -8.37 -0.84
N ALA A 96 13.97 -7.17 -1.15
CA ALA A 96 13.27 -6.26 -2.06
C ALA A 96 13.18 -6.76 -3.52
N THR A 97 14.30 -7.15 -4.12
CA THR A 97 14.35 -7.48 -5.55
C THR A 97 14.39 -8.99 -5.77
N GLU A 98 13.30 -9.54 -6.32
CA GLU A 98 13.11 -10.99 -6.49
C GLU A 98 13.39 -11.79 -5.21
N ASP A 99 12.71 -11.39 -4.13
CA ASP A 99 12.85 -12.01 -2.80
C ASP A 99 14.31 -12.09 -2.31
N GLY A 100 15.09 -11.05 -2.63
CA GLY A 100 16.49 -10.88 -2.20
C GLY A 100 17.54 -11.50 -3.12
N LYS A 101 17.12 -12.09 -4.25
CA LYS A 101 18.03 -12.68 -5.23
C LYS A 101 19.01 -11.66 -5.82
N TYR A 102 18.54 -10.43 -6.07
CA TYR A 102 19.38 -9.33 -6.55
C TYR A 102 19.58 -8.30 -5.43
N LYS A 103 20.83 -8.16 -4.98
CA LYS A 103 21.21 -7.17 -3.98
C LYS A 103 21.55 -5.84 -4.63
N ILE A 104 21.51 -4.77 -3.84
CA ILE A 104 21.92 -3.45 -4.29
C ILE A 104 23.39 -3.47 -4.75
N ASP A 105 23.68 -2.74 -5.83
CA ASP A 105 25.04 -2.54 -6.31
C ASP A 105 25.38 -1.05 -6.20
N TYR A 106 26.16 -0.71 -5.17
CA TYR A 106 26.55 0.66 -4.85
C TYR A 106 27.40 1.33 -5.94
N ARG A 107 27.86 0.62 -6.97
CA ARG A 107 28.49 1.24 -8.15
C ARG A 107 27.52 2.13 -8.94
N TYR A 108 26.21 1.90 -8.82
CA TYR A 108 25.17 2.73 -9.45
C TYR A 108 24.69 3.89 -8.58
N GLN A 109 25.36 4.17 -7.46
CA GLN A 109 24.98 5.29 -6.58
C GLN A 109 25.17 6.66 -7.28
N PRO A 110 24.36 7.69 -6.92
CA PRO A 110 23.34 7.70 -5.88
C PRO A 110 21.97 7.15 -6.33
N PHE A 111 21.25 6.55 -5.38
CA PHE A 111 19.84 6.16 -5.56
C PHE A 111 18.93 7.29 -5.08
N VAL A 112 18.18 7.91 -5.98
CA VAL A 112 17.44 9.16 -5.72
C VAL A 112 15.94 8.94 -5.84
N GLY A 113 15.21 9.29 -4.79
CA GLY A 113 13.75 9.39 -4.78
C GLY A 113 13.36 10.86 -4.71
N LYS A 114 12.50 11.29 -5.63
CA LYS A 114 12.04 12.68 -5.72
C LYS A 114 10.58 12.75 -5.31
N PHE A 115 10.27 13.63 -4.35
CA PHE A 115 8.92 13.83 -3.84
C PHE A 115 8.50 15.28 -4.07
N LYS A 116 7.27 15.51 -4.54
CA LYS A 116 6.71 16.85 -4.73
C LYS A 116 5.20 16.84 -4.48
N ASN A 117 4.62 18.02 -4.33
CA ASN A 117 3.16 18.21 -4.18
C ASN A 117 2.57 17.40 -3.01
N PHE A 118 3.16 17.54 -1.82
CA PHE A 118 2.69 16.87 -0.62
C PHE A 118 1.27 17.33 -0.26
N LYS A 119 0.35 16.37 -0.13
CA LYS A 119 -1.03 16.61 0.29
C LYS A 119 -1.28 15.87 1.60
N VAL A 120 -1.43 16.62 2.69
CA VAL A 120 -1.81 16.08 4.00
C VAL A 120 -3.13 16.72 4.40
N ARG A 121 -4.20 15.93 4.38
CA ARG A 121 -5.53 16.37 4.79
C ARG A 121 -6.17 15.26 5.63
N GLY A 122 -6.75 15.63 6.76
CA GLY A 122 -7.39 14.68 7.67
C GLY A 122 -7.46 15.24 9.08
N CYS A 123 -7.69 14.35 10.04
CA CYS A 123 -7.80 14.68 11.44
C CYS A 123 -6.52 14.31 12.17
N THR A 124 -5.90 15.28 12.86
CA THR A 124 -4.81 15.03 13.81
C THR A 124 -5.31 14.21 14.99
N ALA A 125 -4.39 13.60 15.76
CA ALA A 125 -4.74 12.82 16.96
C ALA A 125 -5.56 13.63 17.99
N TYR A 126 -5.35 14.94 18.04
CA TYR A 126 -6.02 15.90 18.93
C TYR A 126 -7.12 16.69 18.23
N ALA A 127 -7.56 16.28 17.04
CA ALA A 127 -8.57 17.01 16.30
C ALA A 127 -9.91 17.01 17.05
N PRO A 128 -10.70 18.08 16.93
CA PRO A 128 -12.03 18.13 17.51
C PRO A 128 -12.97 17.04 16.99
N ARG A 129 -14.01 16.69 17.75
CA ARG A 129 -14.98 15.63 17.41
C ARG A 129 -15.71 15.84 16.08
N TRP A 130 -15.82 17.08 15.60
CA TRP A 130 -16.44 17.41 14.31
C TRP A 130 -15.51 17.21 13.11
N CYS A 131 -14.20 17.02 13.33
CA CYS A 131 -13.29 16.70 12.25
C CYS A 131 -13.71 15.38 11.58
N ARG A 132 -13.76 15.39 10.25
CA ARG A 132 -14.09 14.21 9.45
C ARG A 132 -12.88 13.80 8.61
N PRO A 133 -12.57 12.49 8.53
CA PRO A 133 -11.55 12.01 7.62
C PRO A 133 -11.94 12.33 6.18
N VAL A 134 -10.94 12.55 5.33
CA VAL A 134 -11.16 12.74 3.89
C VAL A 134 -11.57 11.41 3.26
N SER A 135 -12.53 11.45 2.34
CA SER A 135 -12.94 10.29 1.56
C SER A 135 -12.19 10.23 0.23
N ALA A 136 -11.85 9.02 -0.21
CA ALA A 136 -11.31 8.77 -1.55
C ALA A 136 -12.39 8.81 -2.64
N SER A 137 -13.66 8.94 -2.25
CA SER A 137 -14.81 8.96 -3.14
C SER A 137 -15.75 10.10 -2.80
N PRO A 138 -16.65 10.51 -3.71
CA PRO A 138 -17.67 11.50 -3.42
C PRO A 138 -18.67 11.06 -2.34
N TYR A 139 -18.65 9.80 -1.90
CA TYR A 139 -19.53 9.32 -0.84
C TYR A 139 -19.00 9.74 0.54
N PRO A 140 -19.75 10.56 1.31
CA PRO A 140 -19.32 10.99 2.65
C PRO A 140 -19.24 9.81 3.65
N SER A 141 -19.99 8.74 3.39
CA SER A 141 -20.00 7.52 4.18
C SER A 141 -18.82 6.58 3.87
N GLY A 142 -18.00 6.89 2.86
CA GLY A 142 -16.93 6.06 2.35
C GLY A 142 -17.40 5.06 1.28
N GLY A 143 -16.49 4.20 0.85
CA GLY A 143 -16.66 3.24 -0.22
C GLY A 143 -16.18 3.78 -1.57
N LEU A 144 -16.14 2.88 -2.57
CA LEU A 144 -15.77 3.24 -3.94
C LEU A 144 -17.04 3.51 -4.76
N THR A 145 -16.97 4.46 -5.70
CA THR A 145 -17.99 4.58 -6.75
C THR A 145 -18.02 3.33 -7.64
N ARG A 146 -19.07 3.18 -8.45
CA ARG A 146 -19.13 2.09 -9.45
C ARG A 146 -17.96 2.15 -10.43
N HIS A 147 -17.54 3.36 -10.84
CA HIS A 147 -16.40 3.57 -11.71
C HIS A 147 -15.09 3.19 -11.03
N GLN A 148 -14.88 3.67 -9.80
CA GLN A 148 -13.71 3.30 -8.99
C GLN A 148 -13.63 1.78 -8.72
N GLY A 149 -14.77 1.14 -8.46
CA GLY A 149 -14.84 -0.32 -8.29
C GLY A 149 -14.46 -1.10 -9.55
N ARG A 150 -14.89 -0.63 -10.73
CA ARG A 150 -14.48 -1.20 -12.03
C ARG A 150 -12.98 -1.02 -12.27
N ALA A 151 -12.45 0.18 -12.00
CA ALA A 151 -11.03 0.47 -12.14
C ALA A 151 -10.18 -0.41 -11.21
N LEU A 152 -10.59 -0.57 -9.94
CA LEU A 152 -9.94 -1.49 -9.01
C LEU A 152 -9.93 -2.93 -9.54
N LYS A 153 -11.05 -3.41 -10.11
CA LYS A 153 -11.11 -4.74 -10.70
C LYS A 153 -10.16 -4.88 -11.89
N TRP A 154 -10.09 -3.87 -12.75
CA TRP A 154 -9.17 -3.83 -13.89
C TRP A 154 -7.70 -3.86 -13.46
N VAL A 155 -7.34 -3.07 -12.42
CA VAL A 155 -5.99 -3.10 -11.86
C VAL A 155 -5.68 -4.50 -11.34
N LYS A 156 -6.58 -5.09 -10.55
CA LYS A 156 -6.39 -6.44 -10.01
C LYS A 156 -6.27 -7.52 -11.09
N SER A 157 -6.96 -7.41 -12.22
CA SER A 157 -6.92 -8.43 -13.26
C SER A 157 -5.71 -8.34 -14.19
N HIS A 158 -5.05 -7.18 -14.29
CA HIS A 158 -3.96 -6.97 -15.25
C HIS A 158 -2.59 -6.71 -14.61
N TYR A 159 -2.56 -6.22 -13.37
CA TYR A 159 -1.33 -5.69 -12.76
C TYR A 159 -0.99 -6.30 -11.41
N LEU A 160 -1.93 -6.97 -10.74
CA LEU A 160 -1.68 -7.65 -9.47
C LEU A 160 -0.82 -8.90 -9.72
N VAL A 161 0.35 -8.95 -9.08
CA VAL A 161 1.28 -10.08 -9.20
C VAL A 161 1.39 -10.90 -7.91
N TYR A 162 0.96 -10.34 -6.78
CA TYR A 162 0.91 -11.06 -5.51
C TYR A 162 -0.24 -10.55 -4.66
N ASP A 163 -1.02 -11.48 -4.09
CA ASP A 163 -2.05 -11.21 -3.08
C ASP A 163 -1.88 -12.20 -1.94
N TYR A 164 -1.58 -11.69 -0.75
CA TYR A 164 -1.43 -12.52 0.44
C TYR A 164 -2.67 -13.37 0.77
N CYS A 165 -3.88 -12.96 0.38
CA CYS A 165 -5.10 -13.74 0.60
C CYS A 165 -5.22 -14.94 -0.36
N SER A 166 -4.49 -14.94 -1.47
CA SER A 166 -4.47 -16.03 -2.46
C SER A 166 -3.23 -16.91 -2.34
N ASP A 167 -2.30 -16.58 -1.45
CA ASP A 167 -1.08 -17.35 -1.24
C ASP A 167 -1.31 -18.52 -0.27
N HIS A 168 -1.55 -19.71 -0.83
CA HIS A 168 -1.80 -20.95 -0.08
C HIS A 168 -0.65 -21.38 0.84
N LYS A 169 0.55 -20.82 0.70
CA LYS A 169 1.68 -21.11 1.60
C LYS A 169 1.55 -20.36 2.93
N ARG A 170 0.65 -19.38 3.02
CA ARG A 170 0.43 -18.60 4.25
C ARG A 170 -0.58 -19.25 5.17
N ASP A 171 -0.33 -19.10 6.46
CA ASP A 171 -1.32 -19.43 7.48
C ASP A 171 -2.42 -18.35 7.54
N HIS A 172 -3.53 -18.62 6.86
CA HIS A 172 -4.66 -17.70 6.81
C HIS A 172 -5.47 -17.62 8.11
N SER A 173 -5.20 -18.47 9.11
CA SER A 173 -5.80 -18.30 10.45
C SER A 173 -5.40 -16.97 11.09
N GLN A 174 -4.24 -16.43 10.70
CA GLN A 174 -3.70 -15.15 11.18
C GLN A 174 -4.18 -13.94 10.35
N THR A 175 -4.86 -14.20 9.23
CA THR A 175 -5.44 -13.19 8.33
C THR A 175 -6.91 -13.47 8.03
N PRO A 176 -7.76 -13.56 9.07
CA PRO A 176 -9.16 -13.95 8.91
C PRO A 176 -9.96 -12.95 8.05
N GLU A 177 -9.47 -11.71 7.89
CA GLU A 177 -10.12 -10.74 7.02
C GLU A 177 -10.15 -11.10 5.53
N CYS A 178 -9.37 -12.11 5.10
CA CYS A 178 -9.43 -12.61 3.73
C CYS A 178 -10.77 -13.31 3.41
N TRP A 179 -11.47 -13.80 4.44
CA TRP A 179 -12.70 -14.61 4.29
C TRP A 179 -13.94 -13.97 4.90
N LEU A 180 -13.76 -12.93 5.74
CA LEU A 180 -14.83 -12.11 6.33
C LEU A 180 -15.30 -11.04 5.35
#